data_AF-A0A388SS23-F1
#
_entry.id   AF-A0A388SS23-F1
#
_cell.length_a   1.000
_cell.length_b   1.000
_cell.length_c   1.000
_cell.angle_alpha   90.00
_cell.angle_beta   90.00
_cell.angle_gamma   90.00
#
_symmetry.space_group_name_H-M   'P 1'
#
loop_
_entity.id
_entity.type
_entity.pdbx_description
1 polymer ?
#
loop_
_entity_poly.entity_id
_entity_poly.type
_entity_poly.pdbx_seq_one_letter_code
_entity_poly.pdbx_strand_id
1 'polypeptide(L)'
;MDTILRPIGVIVSPLTDLAQCPKQGDEGAPEAWVEIAAPYVPGLDTLTPGLSLTLLTWLHRADRSVLSVHPRGDMKRPKRGVFNTRSPARPNPVGLHEVRLLELAPGADGSMRLRVAPLEALDGTPVIDIKTSYRQRQPEPAPDDAVGDGSDTNRMTISGAFGNAKGTTQPGVISGSAPSPWGEGIPEGHADELRRICLRGWQRGLYSGFNGNASLRLGAACLMTCSGAAKGDLGPGDLALVDIATGTVLAGGKPSSEGAMHLAIYRARPDAMAVVHTHPPRLLALGTLVGPDDMLRLPIYESELLRVQLGFAPPHAPGTQELADAVAAAAATRDAVWMERHGLCCTGPSAARALALAEELEHLAGVQLAVLSAHAKVRD
;
A
#
# COMPACT_ATOMS: atom_id res chain seq x y z
N MET A 1 -19.96 -32.28 -4.97
CA MET A 1 -18.58 -32.60 -4.54
C MET A 1 -18.56 -32.47 -3.03
N ASP A 2 -18.22 -33.54 -2.33
CA ASP A 2 -18.02 -33.49 -0.88
C ASP A 2 -16.63 -32.94 -0.62
N THR A 3 -16.56 -31.86 0.16
CA THR A 3 -15.30 -31.24 0.58
C THR A 3 -15.11 -31.50 2.07
N ILE A 4 -13.98 -32.07 2.46
CA ILE A 4 -13.66 -32.39 3.86
C ILE A 4 -12.74 -31.30 4.41
N LEU A 5 -13.16 -30.63 5.48
CA LEU A 5 -12.31 -29.72 6.26
C LEU A 5 -11.83 -30.44 7.52
N ARG A 6 -10.53 -30.33 7.83
CA ARG A 6 -9.92 -30.88 9.04
C ARG A 6 -9.38 -29.74 9.89
N PRO A 7 -9.84 -29.56 11.14
CA PRO A 7 -9.22 -28.61 12.05
C PRO A 7 -7.75 -28.96 12.28
N ILE A 8 -6.90 -27.95 12.27
CA ILE A 8 -5.46 -28.05 12.51
C ILE A 8 -5.08 -27.69 13.95
N GLY A 9 -6.01 -27.09 14.69
CA GLY A 9 -5.80 -26.64 16.05
C GLY A 9 -7.07 -26.10 16.69
N VAL A 10 -6.92 -25.50 17.86
CA VAL A 10 -8.01 -24.95 18.66
C VAL A 10 -7.60 -23.61 19.28
N ILE A 11 -8.57 -22.70 19.40
CA ILE A 11 -8.41 -21.45 20.15
C ILE A 11 -8.53 -21.74 21.64
N VAL A 12 -7.55 -21.25 22.40
CA VAL A 12 -7.55 -21.21 23.87
C VAL A 12 -7.61 -19.73 24.28
N SER A 13 -8.78 -19.29 24.73
CA SER A 13 -9.12 -17.87 24.90
C SER A 13 -9.79 -17.60 26.24
N PRO A 14 -9.61 -16.41 26.85
CA PRO A 14 -10.39 -16.03 28.03
C PRO A 14 -11.88 -15.80 27.71
N LEU A 15 -12.27 -15.74 26.43
CA LEU A 15 -13.66 -15.59 26.01
C LEU A 15 -14.40 -16.94 26.07
N THR A 16 -15.03 -17.25 27.19
CA THR A 16 -15.78 -18.51 27.39
C THR A 16 -17.28 -18.40 27.12
N ASP A 17 -17.79 -17.19 26.95
CA ASP A 17 -19.20 -16.90 26.63
C ASP A 17 -19.31 -16.12 25.31
N LEU A 18 -20.13 -16.62 24.38
CA LEU A 18 -20.37 -16.00 23.08
C LEU A 18 -20.94 -14.58 23.19
N ALA A 19 -21.72 -14.29 24.24
CA ALA A 19 -22.28 -12.96 24.44
C ALA A 19 -21.21 -11.92 24.80
N GLN A 20 -20.06 -12.37 25.30
CA GLN A 20 -18.92 -11.54 25.70
C GLN A 20 -17.87 -11.42 24.60
N CYS A 21 -17.93 -12.25 23.57
CA CYS A 21 -17.05 -12.12 22.41
C CYS A 21 -17.29 -10.77 21.72
N PRO A 22 -16.24 -9.93 21.55
CA PRO A 22 -16.34 -8.72 20.76
C PRO A 22 -16.77 -9.02 19.33
N LYS A 23 -17.41 -8.05 18.67
CA LYS A 23 -17.88 -8.27 17.29
C LYS A 23 -16.75 -8.21 16.28
N GLN A 24 -15.64 -7.56 16.60
CA GLN A 24 -14.44 -7.41 15.79
C GLN A 24 -13.20 -7.33 16.70
N GLY A 25 -12.02 -7.66 16.19
CA GLY A 25 -10.78 -7.66 16.96
C GLY A 25 -10.39 -6.29 17.55
N ASP A 26 -10.70 -5.19 16.85
CA ASP A 26 -10.45 -3.81 17.31
C ASP A 26 -11.43 -3.32 18.39
N GLU A 27 -12.42 -4.12 18.75
CA GLU A 27 -13.42 -3.82 19.79
C GLU A 27 -13.03 -4.39 21.16
N GLY A 28 -11.73 -4.33 21.50
CA GLY A 28 -11.20 -4.78 22.79
C GLY A 28 -11.04 -6.29 22.91
N ALA A 29 -10.78 -6.98 21.80
CA ALA A 29 -10.53 -8.41 21.85
C ALA A 29 -9.19 -8.72 22.52
N PRO A 30 -9.15 -9.77 23.36
CA PRO A 30 -7.98 -10.07 24.19
C PRO A 30 -6.86 -10.71 23.38
N GLU A 31 -5.72 -10.92 24.04
CA GLU A 31 -4.76 -11.92 23.59
C GLU A 31 -5.33 -13.33 23.83
N ALA A 32 -4.99 -14.25 22.95
CA ALA A 32 -5.38 -15.64 23.06
C ALA A 32 -4.27 -16.55 22.52
N TRP A 33 -4.37 -17.83 22.84
CA TRP A 33 -3.51 -18.85 22.30
C TRP A 33 -4.21 -19.60 21.17
N VAL A 34 -3.44 -19.96 20.15
CA VAL A 34 -3.83 -20.96 19.15
C VAL A 34 -2.97 -22.19 19.39
N GLU A 35 -3.59 -23.30 19.74
CA GLU A 35 -2.90 -24.57 19.96
C GLU A 35 -2.99 -25.42 18.70
N ILE A 36 -1.86 -25.60 18.02
CA ILE A 36 -1.73 -26.36 16.78
C ILE A 36 -1.32 -27.78 17.10
N ALA A 37 -2.12 -28.74 16.65
CA ALA A 37 -1.90 -30.15 16.97
C ALA A 37 -0.60 -30.67 16.33
N ALA A 38 0.07 -31.60 17.01
CA ALA A 38 1.39 -32.12 16.64
C ALA A 38 1.57 -32.49 15.15
N PRO A 39 0.61 -33.15 14.46
CA PRO A 39 0.77 -33.49 13.04
C PRO A 39 0.90 -32.28 12.10
N TYR A 40 0.45 -31.09 12.52
CA TYR A 40 0.45 -29.88 11.72
C TYR A 40 1.59 -28.91 12.07
N VAL A 41 2.32 -29.17 13.16
CA VAL A 41 3.45 -28.33 13.60
C VAL A 41 4.52 -28.13 12.52
N PRO A 42 4.88 -29.11 11.68
CA PRO A 42 5.81 -28.86 10.58
C PRO A 42 5.37 -27.76 9.60
N GLY A 43 4.06 -27.50 9.49
CA GLY A 43 3.51 -26.43 8.66
C GLY A 43 3.68 -25.02 9.25
N LEU A 44 4.19 -24.90 10.47
CA LEU A 44 4.50 -23.62 11.12
C LEU A 44 5.94 -23.17 10.87
N ASP A 45 6.72 -23.92 10.09
CA ASP A 45 8.08 -23.55 9.76
C ASP A 45 8.14 -22.11 9.21
N THR A 46 9.21 -21.40 9.55
CA THR A 46 9.44 -19.97 9.25
C THR A 46 8.49 -18.95 9.93
N LEU A 47 7.44 -19.38 10.64
CA LEU A 47 6.63 -18.44 11.42
C LEU A 47 7.43 -17.89 12.60
N THR A 48 7.51 -16.56 12.67
CA THR A 48 8.24 -15.84 13.72
C THR A 48 7.35 -14.79 14.38
N PRO A 49 7.55 -14.49 15.68
CA PRO A 49 6.87 -13.39 16.35
C PRO A 49 7.03 -12.08 15.58
N GLY A 50 5.95 -11.31 15.51
CA GLY A 50 5.87 -10.05 14.78
C GLY A 50 5.06 -10.14 13.49
N LEU A 51 4.93 -11.33 12.89
CA LEU A 51 4.14 -11.55 11.67
C LEU A 51 2.66 -11.25 11.87
N SER A 52 2.03 -10.70 10.83
CA SER A 52 0.58 -10.55 10.74
C SER A 52 -0.02 -11.77 10.02
N LEU A 53 -0.96 -12.42 10.68
CA LEU A 53 -1.59 -13.66 10.24
C LEU A 53 -3.10 -13.45 10.02
N THR A 54 -3.62 -14.04 8.97
CA THR A 54 -5.05 -14.30 8.80
C THR A 54 -5.34 -15.71 9.33
N LEU A 55 -6.01 -15.79 10.48
CA LEU A 55 -6.50 -17.05 11.05
C LEU A 55 -7.89 -17.35 10.50
N LEU A 56 -8.06 -18.57 9.98
CA LEU A 56 -9.35 -19.09 9.59
C LEU A 56 -9.85 -20.07 10.64
N THR A 57 -11.04 -19.82 11.17
CA THR A 57 -11.67 -20.65 12.21
C THR A 57 -12.98 -21.24 11.71
N TRP A 58 -13.40 -22.33 12.32
CA TRP A 58 -14.76 -22.85 12.18
C TRP A 58 -15.59 -22.43 13.39
N LEU A 59 -16.51 -21.49 13.20
CA LEU A 59 -17.38 -20.99 14.27
C LEU A 59 -18.46 -22.03 14.57
N HIS A 60 -18.04 -23.10 15.26
CA HIS A 60 -18.78 -24.34 15.47
C HIS A 60 -20.13 -24.20 16.18
N ARG A 61 -20.36 -23.09 16.89
CA ARG A 61 -21.63 -22.76 17.56
C ARG A 61 -22.58 -21.91 16.71
N ALA A 62 -22.21 -21.54 15.49
CA ALA A 62 -23.03 -20.69 14.64
C ALA A 62 -24.27 -21.41 14.10
N ASP A 63 -25.39 -20.69 14.00
CA ASP A 63 -26.56 -21.15 13.24
C ASP A 63 -26.28 -21.09 11.74
N ARG A 64 -26.26 -22.26 11.11
CA ARG A 64 -25.91 -22.45 9.71
C ARG A 64 -27.09 -22.28 8.76
N SER A 65 -28.32 -22.21 9.28
CA SER A 65 -29.52 -22.02 8.47
C SER A 65 -29.74 -20.55 8.06
N VAL A 66 -29.03 -19.62 8.70
CA VAL A 66 -29.22 -18.17 8.51
C VAL A 66 -28.65 -17.69 7.19
N LEU A 67 -29.49 -17.04 6.38
CA LEU A 67 -29.08 -16.40 5.11
C LEU A 67 -29.15 -14.87 5.14
N SER A 68 -29.74 -14.28 6.18
CA SER A 68 -29.88 -12.83 6.31
C SER A 68 -29.94 -12.41 7.77
N VAL A 69 -29.26 -11.30 8.11
CA VAL A 69 -29.19 -10.78 9.48
C VAL A 69 -29.36 -9.28 9.51
N HIS A 70 -29.76 -8.74 10.66
CA HIS A 70 -29.56 -7.33 10.97
C HIS A 70 -28.09 -7.12 11.35
N PRO A 71 -27.31 -6.28 10.64
CA PRO A 71 -25.89 -6.08 10.94
C PRO A 71 -25.69 -5.71 12.41
N ARG A 72 -24.72 -6.36 13.06
CA ARG A 72 -24.42 -6.22 14.50
C ARG A 72 -25.60 -6.56 15.44
N GLY A 73 -26.66 -7.22 14.96
CA GLY A 73 -27.88 -7.48 15.73
C GLY A 73 -28.79 -6.26 15.92
N ASP A 74 -28.53 -5.15 15.24
CA ASP A 74 -29.28 -3.91 15.39
C ASP A 74 -30.55 -3.92 14.52
N MET A 75 -31.70 -4.14 15.15
CA MET A 75 -33.00 -4.24 14.48
C MET A 75 -33.41 -2.97 13.72
N LYS A 76 -32.78 -1.82 14.00
CA LYS A 76 -33.03 -0.57 13.26
C LYS A 76 -32.34 -0.57 11.89
N ARG A 77 -31.29 -1.38 11.71
CA ARG A 77 -30.58 -1.50 10.42
C ARG A 77 -31.37 -2.40 9.48
N PRO A 78 -31.39 -2.13 8.17
CA PRO A 78 -32.00 -3.05 7.22
C PRO A 78 -31.27 -4.40 7.23
N LYS A 79 -32.03 -5.48 7.03
CA LYS A 79 -31.45 -6.82 6.87
C LYS A 79 -30.48 -6.84 5.69
N ARG A 80 -29.38 -7.59 5.83
CA ARG A 80 -28.39 -7.82 4.79
C ARG A 80 -28.17 -9.33 4.65
N GLY A 81 -28.01 -9.79 3.41
CA GLY A 81 -27.60 -11.16 3.16
C GLY A 81 -26.27 -11.46 3.84
N VAL A 82 -26.15 -12.65 4.45
CA VAL A 82 -24.99 -12.96 5.30
C VAL A 82 -23.67 -12.83 4.56
N PHE A 83 -23.61 -13.13 3.26
CA PHE A 83 -22.39 -13.06 2.43
C PHE A 83 -21.84 -11.64 2.22
N ASN A 84 -22.63 -10.61 2.47
CA ASN A 84 -22.18 -9.21 2.48
C ASN A 84 -22.01 -8.68 3.92
N THR A 85 -21.73 -9.57 4.86
CA THR A 85 -21.49 -9.26 6.27
C THR A 85 -20.41 -10.18 6.84
N ARG A 86 -19.94 -9.87 8.05
CA ARG A 86 -19.08 -10.73 8.85
C ARG A 86 -19.87 -11.52 9.91
N SER A 87 -21.15 -11.83 9.63
CA SER A 87 -21.98 -12.61 10.56
C SER A 87 -21.39 -14.01 10.79
N PRO A 88 -21.28 -14.47 12.05
CA PRO A 88 -20.89 -15.85 12.34
C PRO A 88 -21.97 -16.84 11.89
N ALA A 89 -23.25 -16.48 12.02
CA ALA A 89 -24.40 -17.26 11.55
C ALA A 89 -24.50 -17.19 10.02
N ARG A 90 -24.22 -18.31 9.34
CA ARG A 90 -24.19 -18.49 7.88
C ARG A 90 -23.93 -19.97 7.52
N PRO A 91 -24.23 -20.42 6.28
CA PRO A 91 -24.12 -21.84 5.89
C PRO A 91 -22.75 -22.48 6.14
N ASN A 92 -21.69 -21.75 5.81
CA ASN A 92 -20.30 -22.11 6.08
C ASN A 92 -19.72 -21.09 7.07
N PRO A 93 -19.77 -21.36 8.38
CA PRO A 93 -19.44 -20.39 9.43
C PRO A 93 -17.91 -20.26 9.61
N VAL A 94 -17.23 -19.91 8.52
CA VAL A 94 -15.80 -19.63 8.54
C VAL A 94 -15.58 -18.25 9.13
N GLY A 95 -14.85 -18.20 10.24
CA GLY A 95 -14.33 -16.98 10.83
C GLY A 95 -13.03 -16.57 10.15
N LEU A 96 -12.80 -15.25 10.06
CA LEU A 96 -11.59 -14.66 9.52
C LEU A 96 -11.11 -13.62 10.52
N HIS A 97 -9.93 -13.86 11.09
CA HIS A 97 -9.36 -13.02 12.14
C HIS A 97 -7.98 -12.53 11.69
N GLU A 98 -7.77 -11.22 11.74
CA GLU A 98 -6.47 -10.61 11.48
C GLU A 98 -5.76 -10.42 12.82
N VAL A 99 -4.66 -11.14 13.03
CA VAL A 99 -3.94 -11.16 14.29
C VAL A 99 -2.46 -10.92 14.07
N ARG A 100 -1.75 -10.48 15.11
CA ARG A 100 -0.30 -10.48 15.17
C ARG A 100 0.17 -11.68 15.97
N LEU A 101 1.16 -12.41 15.46
CA LEU A 101 1.86 -13.44 16.20
C LEU A 101 2.78 -12.77 17.22
N LEU A 102 2.57 -13.03 18.51
CA LEU A 102 3.34 -12.45 19.60
C LEU A 102 4.42 -13.40 20.11
N GLU A 103 4.15 -14.71 20.05
CA GLU A 103 5.00 -15.73 20.66
C GLU A 103 4.69 -17.11 20.08
N LEU A 104 5.70 -17.97 20.02
CA LEU A 104 5.53 -19.42 19.84
C LEU A 104 6.09 -20.14 21.07
N ALA A 105 5.36 -21.10 21.60
CA ALA A 105 5.74 -21.90 22.75
C ALA A 105 5.41 -23.39 22.54
N PRO A 106 6.29 -24.33 22.92
CA PRO A 106 5.99 -25.75 22.82
C PRO A 106 4.82 -26.14 23.73
N GLY A 107 3.95 -27.03 23.23
CA GLY A 107 2.89 -27.67 24.01
C GLY A 107 3.33 -29.01 24.62
N ALA A 108 2.45 -29.62 25.41
CA ALA A 108 2.79 -30.78 26.24
C ALA A 108 2.91 -32.11 25.47
N ASP A 109 2.36 -32.19 24.27
CA ASP A 109 2.19 -33.40 23.45
C ASP A 109 2.82 -33.29 22.05
N GLY A 110 3.83 -32.41 21.92
CA GLY A 110 4.42 -32.08 20.62
C GLY A 110 3.59 -31.11 19.79
N SER A 111 2.49 -30.58 20.34
CA SER A 111 1.80 -29.40 19.80
C SER A 111 2.66 -28.13 19.89
N MET A 112 2.23 -27.09 19.18
CA MET A 112 2.82 -25.75 19.24
C MET A 112 1.73 -24.74 19.58
N ARG A 113 2.02 -23.84 20.51
CA ARG A 113 1.10 -22.77 20.94
C ARG A 113 1.56 -21.45 20.36
N LEU A 114 0.66 -20.73 19.70
CA LEU A 114 0.90 -19.41 19.12
C LEU A 114 0.13 -18.38 19.93
N ARG A 115 0.80 -17.45 20.62
CA ARG A 115 0.13 -16.33 21.28
C ARG A 115 -0.17 -15.27 20.24
N VAL A 116 -1.43 -14.85 20.14
CA VAL A 116 -1.87 -13.91 19.11
C VAL A 116 -2.76 -12.81 19.70
N ALA A 117 -2.75 -11.65 19.06
CA ALA A 117 -3.65 -10.55 19.41
C ALA A 117 -3.90 -9.60 18.23
N PRO A 118 -5.04 -8.91 18.19
CA PRO A 118 -6.24 -9.17 19.00
C PRO A 118 -7.03 -10.38 18.46
N LEU A 119 -7.68 -11.18 19.31
CA LEU A 119 -8.51 -12.31 18.85
C LEU A 119 -9.87 -12.39 19.56
N GLU A 120 -10.95 -12.15 18.80
CA GLU A 120 -12.34 -12.13 19.26
C GLU A 120 -13.05 -13.51 19.21
N ALA A 121 -12.29 -14.59 19.17
CA ALA A 121 -12.83 -15.95 19.07
C ALA A 121 -13.08 -16.58 20.45
N LEU A 122 -14.18 -17.34 20.52
CA LEU A 122 -14.56 -18.12 21.69
C LEU A 122 -13.52 -19.22 21.99
N ASP A 123 -13.29 -19.49 23.26
CA ASP A 123 -12.56 -20.67 23.71
C ASP A 123 -13.10 -21.97 23.11
N GLY A 124 -12.20 -22.87 22.73
CA GLY A 124 -12.54 -24.13 22.08
C GLY A 124 -12.91 -24.00 20.60
N THR A 125 -12.80 -22.80 19.99
CA THR A 125 -13.10 -22.64 18.56
C THR A 125 -12.08 -23.37 17.69
N PRO A 126 -12.49 -24.29 16.80
CA PRO A 126 -11.57 -24.97 15.90
C PRO A 126 -10.89 -24.01 14.91
N VAL A 127 -9.60 -24.19 14.71
CA VAL A 127 -8.82 -23.51 13.65
C VAL A 127 -8.75 -24.41 12.44
N ILE A 128 -9.09 -23.90 11.27
CA ILE A 128 -9.08 -24.66 10.01
C ILE A 128 -7.85 -24.36 9.16
N ASP A 129 -7.31 -23.15 9.22
CA ASP A 129 -6.15 -22.75 8.41
C ASP A 129 -5.50 -21.49 8.99
N ILE A 130 -4.23 -21.29 8.61
CA ILE A 130 -3.45 -20.08 8.92
C ILE A 130 -2.85 -19.60 7.61
N LYS A 131 -2.95 -18.30 7.35
CA LYS A 131 -2.29 -17.65 6.22
C LYS A 131 -1.50 -16.47 6.72
N THR A 132 -0.31 -16.26 6.17
CA THR A 132 0.36 -14.96 6.30
C THR A 132 -0.53 -13.91 5.66
N SER A 133 -0.74 -12.79 6.35
CA SER A 133 -1.60 -11.72 5.84
C SER A 133 -1.13 -11.29 4.45
N TYR A 134 -2.07 -11.11 3.51
CA TYR A 134 -1.78 -10.74 2.12
C TYR A 134 -0.98 -9.42 2.00
N ARG A 135 -0.96 -8.60 3.07
CA ARG A 135 -0.21 -7.35 3.14
C ARG A 135 1.31 -7.53 3.33
N GLN A 136 1.78 -8.71 3.73
CA GLN A 136 3.18 -8.95 4.13
C GLN A 136 4.00 -9.85 3.20
N ARG A 137 3.48 -10.31 2.04
CA ARG A 137 4.28 -11.14 1.14
C ARG A 137 5.46 -10.33 0.59
N GLN A 138 6.66 -10.56 1.13
CA GLN A 138 7.93 -10.20 0.51
C GLN A 138 8.13 -11.18 -0.67
N PRO A 139 8.61 -10.74 -1.85
CA PRO A 139 9.06 -11.66 -2.88
C PRO A 139 10.17 -12.56 -2.30
N GLU A 140 10.13 -13.86 -2.59
CA GLU A 140 11.29 -14.72 -2.31
C GLU A 140 12.51 -14.16 -3.06
N PRO A 141 13.69 -14.10 -2.42
CA PRO A 141 14.91 -13.77 -3.15
C PRO A 141 15.10 -14.79 -4.28
N ALA A 142 15.47 -14.30 -5.46
CA ALA A 142 15.79 -15.15 -6.59
C ALA A 142 16.87 -16.18 -6.18
N PRO A 143 16.86 -17.41 -6.73
CA PRO A 143 17.93 -18.36 -6.49
C PRO A 143 19.26 -17.72 -6.91
N ASP A 144 20.26 -17.74 -6.02
CA ASP A 144 21.60 -17.26 -6.34
C ASP A 144 22.13 -18.03 -7.56
N ASP A 145 22.29 -17.31 -8.67
CA ASP A 145 23.03 -17.83 -9.82
C ASP A 145 24.47 -18.07 -9.39
N ALA A 146 24.87 -19.34 -9.50
CA ALA A 146 26.24 -19.78 -9.33
C ALA A 146 27.18 -18.96 -10.22
N VAL A 147 27.99 -18.10 -9.61
CA VAL A 147 29.21 -17.57 -10.23
C VAL A 147 30.40 -18.24 -9.56
N GLY A 148 31.04 -19.11 -10.33
CA GLY A 148 32.31 -19.71 -9.97
C GLY A 148 33.46 -18.70 -9.97
N ASP A 149 34.47 -19.05 -9.18
CA ASP A 149 35.91 -18.94 -9.48
C ASP A 149 36.40 -17.64 -10.13
N GLY A 150 37.18 -16.89 -9.35
CA GLY A 150 38.11 -15.90 -9.86
C GLY A 150 38.84 -15.18 -8.74
N SER A 151 39.98 -15.73 -8.36
CA SER A 151 41.00 -15.17 -7.46
C SER A 151 41.19 -13.65 -7.57
N ASP A 152 41.29 -12.96 -6.43
CA ASP A 152 42.51 -12.21 -6.16
C ASP A 152 42.67 -11.83 -4.69
N THR A 153 43.82 -12.23 -4.17
CA THR A 153 44.31 -11.93 -2.83
C THR A 153 44.91 -10.53 -2.76
N ASN A 154 44.68 -9.88 -1.61
CA ASN A 154 45.70 -9.24 -0.77
C ASN A 154 45.52 -7.72 -0.49
N ARG A 155 45.77 -7.38 0.79
CA ARG A 155 46.08 -6.07 1.42
C ARG A 155 44.92 -5.10 1.63
N MET A 156 44.80 -4.38 2.75
CA MET A 156 45.65 -4.23 3.93
C MET A 156 44.79 -3.63 5.05
N THR A 157 44.87 -4.20 6.25
CA THR A 157 44.41 -3.63 7.50
C THR A 157 45.29 -2.45 7.91
N ILE A 158 44.69 -1.31 8.25
CA ILE A 158 45.29 -0.32 9.16
C ILE A 158 44.23 0.10 10.18
N SER A 159 44.42 -0.38 11.40
CA SER A 159 43.88 0.20 12.62
C SER A 159 44.61 1.50 12.94
N GLY A 160 43.89 2.53 13.39
CA GLY A 160 44.50 3.76 13.91
C GLY A 160 43.52 4.53 14.77
N ALA A 161 43.56 4.28 16.07
CA ALA A 161 42.82 5.00 17.09
C ALA A 161 43.44 6.37 17.39
N PHE A 162 42.62 7.42 17.42
CA PHE A 162 42.77 8.69 18.14
C PHE A 162 41.33 9.18 18.36
N GLY A 163 40.84 9.67 19.48
CA GLY A 163 41.44 10.37 20.61
C GLY A 163 40.34 11.36 21.06
N ASN A 164 39.90 11.24 22.30
CA ASN A 164 38.75 11.95 22.87
C ASN A 164 39.00 13.47 23.01
N ALA A 165 38.05 14.34 22.62
CA ALA A 165 37.90 15.70 23.17
C ALA A 165 36.51 16.33 22.93
N LYS A 166 35.78 16.46 24.05
CA LYS A 166 34.77 17.46 24.47
C LYS A 166 34.20 18.46 23.43
N GLY A 167 32.90 18.29 23.15
CA GLY A 167 31.84 19.21 23.59
C GLY A 167 31.61 20.52 22.84
N THR A 168 30.66 20.52 21.90
CA THR A 168 29.77 21.67 21.60
C THR A 168 28.41 21.18 21.11
N THR A 169 27.38 21.54 21.89
CA THR A 169 25.93 21.53 21.66
C THR A 169 25.41 21.13 20.27
N GLN A 170 24.73 19.97 20.20
CA GLN A 170 23.84 19.62 19.08
C GLN A 170 22.38 19.92 19.42
N PRO A 171 21.56 20.40 18.46
CA PRO A 171 20.13 20.51 18.62
C PRO A 171 19.45 19.14 18.42
N GLY A 172 18.78 18.67 19.48
CA GLY A 172 17.60 17.80 19.46
C GLY A 172 17.59 16.61 18.51
N VAL A 173 18.28 15.53 18.87
CA VAL A 173 18.02 14.19 18.33
C VAL A 173 16.60 13.79 18.72
N ILE A 174 15.73 13.55 17.74
CA ILE A 174 14.44 12.90 17.94
C ILE A 174 14.75 11.42 18.20
N SER A 175 14.94 11.06 19.47
CA SER A 175 15.10 9.67 19.89
C SER A 175 13.74 8.98 19.97
N GLY A 176 13.59 7.83 19.30
CA GLY A 176 12.70 6.78 19.80
C GLY A 176 11.62 6.23 18.87
N SER A 177 11.72 6.34 17.54
CA SER A 177 10.90 5.49 16.67
C SER A 177 11.54 4.10 16.55
N ALA A 178 10.77 3.03 16.73
CA ALA A 178 11.20 1.69 16.38
C ALA A 178 11.80 1.65 14.96
N PRO A 179 12.77 0.75 14.68
CA PRO A 179 13.33 0.63 13.34
C PRO A 179 12.20 0.36 12.35
N SER A 180 12.02 1.29 11.41
CA SER A 180 11.01 1.16 10.37
C SER A 180 11.36 -0.02 9.47
N PRO A 181 10.39 -0.87 9.11
CA PRO A 181 10.64 -1.98 8.18
C PRO A 181 11.08 -1.49 6.80
N TRP A 182 10.91 -0.20 6.51
CA TRP A 182 11.28 0.45 5.25
C TRP A 182 12.73 0.97 5.21
N GLY A 183 13.46 0.87 6.32
CA GLY A 183 14.82 1.39 6.47
C GLY A 183 14.91 2.54 7.47
N GLU A 184 16.13 2.80 7.95
CA GLU A 184 16.41 3.86 8.92
C GLU A 184 15.97 5.23 8.38
N GLY A 185 15.26 6.01 9.21
CA GLY A 185 14.78 7.34 8.84
C GLY A 185 13.54 7.40 7.95
N ILE A 186 12.97 6.27 7.52
CA ILE A 186 11.73 6.23 6.73
C ILE A 186 10.50 6.05 7.62
N PRO A 187 9.54 6.99 7.65
CA PRO A 187 8.36 6.87 8.51
C PRO A 187 7.38 5.79 8.03
N GLU A 188 7.20 4.73 8.81
CA GLU A 188 6.41 3.54 8.46
C GLU A 188 4.99 3.87 7.97
N GLY A 189 4.24 4.71 8.71
CA GLY A 189 2.86 5.05 8.33
C GLY A 189 2.75 5.76 6.97
N HIS A 190 3.71 6.61 6.62
CA HIS A 190 3.73 7.29 5.31
C HIS A 190 4.19 6.34 4.21
N ALA A 191 5.13 5.47 4.51
CA ALA A 191 5.60 4.44 3.59
C ALA A 191 4.48 3.46 3.22
N ASP A 192 3.71 3.00 4.21
CA ASP A 192 2.55 2.15 4.01
C ASP A 192 1.43 2.85 3.23
N GLU A 193 1.20 4.14 3.48
CA GLU A 193 0.27 4.94 2.69
C GLU A 193 0.72 5.02 1.22
N LEU A 194 2.00 5.30 0.99
CA LEU A 194 2.55 5.43 -0.36
C LEU A 194 2.49 4.09 -1.10
N ARG A 195 2.86 2.98 -0.43
CA ARG A 195 2.68 1.61 -0.94
C ARG A 195 1.24 1.34 -1.35
N ARG A 196 0.28 1.65 -0.47
CA ARG A 196 -1.14 1.42 -0.72
C ARG A 196 -1.67 2.21 -1.91
N ILE A 197 -1.25 3.47 -2.08
CA ILE A 197 -1.69 4.31 -3.20
C ILE A 197 -1.04 3.87 -4.51
N CYS A 198 0.26 3.58 -4.50
CA CYS A 198 0.95 3.07 -5.69
C CYS A 198 0.38 1.73 -6.15
N LEU A 199 0.13 0.79 -5.23
CA LEU A 199 -0.52 -0.49 -5.52
C LEU A 199 -1.92 -0.29 -6.10
N ARG A 200 -2.73 0.63 -5.54
CA ARG A 200 -4.06 0.93 -6.10
C ARG A 200 -3.94 1.47 -7.52
N GLY A 201 -3.07 2.45 -7.77
CA GLY A 201 -2.87 3.00 -9.12
C GLY A 201 -2.43 1.93 -10.12
N TRP A 202 -1.58 1.00 -9.68
CA TRP A 202 -1.10 -0.11 -10.50
C TRP A 202 -2.24 -1.09 -10.82
N GLN A 203 -3.05 -1.47 -9.83
CA GLN A 203 -4.24 -2.32 -10.03
C GLN A 203 -5.28 -1.69 -10.97
N ARG A 204 -5.28 -0.36 -11.09
CA ARG A 204 -6.14 0.40 -12.02
C ARG A 204 -5.52 0.60 -13.40
N GLY A 205 -4.30 0.14 -13.63
CA GLY A 205 -3.59 0.28 -14.89
C GLY A 205 -3.05 1.69 -15.16
N LEU A 206 -2.92 2.53 -14.13
CA LEU A 206 -2.34 3.88 -14.26
C LEU A 206 -0.80 3.87 -14.17
N TYR A 207 -0.24 2.77 -13.68
CA TYR A 207 1.19 2.47 -13.70
C TYR A 207 1.43 1.21 -14.55
N SER A 208 2.63 1.11 -15.11
CA SER A 208 3.15 -0.07 -15.81
C SER A 208 4.63 -0.24 -15.50
N GLY A 209 5.00 -1.40 -14.95
CA GLY A 209 6.38 -1.70 -14.52
C GLY A 209 6.93 -0.63 -13.56
N PHE A 210 7.98 0.07 -14.01
CA PHE A 210 8.74 1.05 -13.22
C PHE A 210 8.31 2.50 -13.44
N ASN A 211 7.34 2.76 -14.33
CA ASN A 211 6.93 4.11 -14.70
C ASN A 211 6.22 4.86 -13.55
N GLY A 212 6.04 6.17 -13.77
CA GLY A 212 5.43 7.06 -12.80
C GLY A 212 6.25 7.18 -11.50
N ASN A 213 5.73 7.98 -10.58
CA ASN A 213 6.28 8.18 -9.25
C ASN A 213 5.24 8.84 -8.35
N ALA A 214 5.43 8.74 -7.04
CA ALA A 214 4.53 9.34 -6.07
C ALA A 214 5.31 9.86 -4.87
N SER A 215 4.78 10.90 -4.22
CA SER A 215 5.33 11.44 -2.99
C SER A 215 4.27 11.96 -2.03
N LEU A 216 4.62 11.98 -0.75
CA LEU A 216 3.85 12.58 0.35
C LEU A 216 4.68 13.69 1.00
N ARG A 217 4.07 14.82 1.33
CA ARG A 217 4.71 15.89 2.10
C ARG A 217 4.74 15.52 3.58
N LEU A 218 5.90 15.69 4.20
CA LEU A 218 6.16 15.54 5.63
C LEU A 218 6.85 16.83 6.14
N GLY A 219 6.04 17.85 6.41
CA GLY A 219 6.55 19.17 6.81
C GLY A 219 7.42 19.80 5.70
N ALA A 220 8.70 20.03 6.01
CA ALA A 220 9.69 20.58 5.09
C ALA A 220 10.33 19.52 4.16
N ALA A 221 10.05 18.24 4.38
CA ALA A 221 10.53 17.14 3.55
C ALA A 221 9.37 16.47 2.80
N CYS A 222 9.68 15.59 1.86
CA CYS A 222 8.73 14.68 1.26
C CYS A 222 9.30 13.27 1.18
N LEU A 223 8.44 12.27 1.43
CA LEU A 223 8.74 10.86 1.20
C LEU A 223 8.31 10.52 -0.23
N MET A 224 9.20 9.98 -1.05
CA MET A 224 8.94 9.67 -2.45
C MET A 224 9.46 8.31 -2.87
N THR A 225 8.91 7.78 -3.95
CA THR A 225 9.39 6.54 -4.57
C THR A 225 10.79 6.72 -5.16
N CYS A 226 11.65 5.71 -5.00
CA CYS A 226 12.98 5.64 -5.58
C CYS A 226 12.93 5.48 -7.11
N SER A 227 14.04 5.84 -7.75
CA SER A 227 14.26 5.53 -9.17
C SER A 227 14.27 4.02 -9.39
N GLY A 228 13.54 3.55 -10.40
CA GLY A 228 13.45 2.12 -10.72
C GLY A 228 12.49 1.32 -9.83
N ALA A 229 11.87 1.90 -8.80
CA ALA A 229 10.93 1.18 -7.94
C ALA A 229 9.67 0.77 -8.72
N ALA A 230 9.19 -0.46 -8.50
CA ALA A 230 7.97 -0.98 -9.11
C ALA A 230 6.73 -0.55 -8.30
N LYS A 231 5.84 0.26 -8.88
CA LYS A 231 4.76 0.92 -8.11
C LYS A 231 3.71 -0.08 -7.62
N GLY A 232 3.60 -1.23 -8.28
CA GLY A 232 2.76 -2.34 -7.85
C GLY A 232 3.32 -3.14 -6.67
N ASP A 233 4.59 -2.99 -6.33
CA ASP A 233 5.27 -3.84 -5.34
C ASP A 233 6.36 -3.08 -4.58
N LEU A 234 6.04 -1.89 -4.06
CA LEU A 234 6.98 -1.12 -3.25
C LEU A 234 7.32 -1.89 -1.96
N GLY A 235 8.61 -1.99 -1.65
CA GLY A 235 9.16 -2.61 -0.44
C GLY A 235 10.32 -1.82 0.18
N PRO A 236 10.99 -2.40 1.20
CA PRO A 236 12.13 -1.76 1.86
C PRO A 236 13.21 -1.35 0.85
N GLY A 237 13.72 -0.12 0.96
CA GLY A 237 14.70 0.45 0.01
C GLY A 237 14.09 1.17 -1.21
N ASP A 238 12.79 1.02 -1.47
CA ASP A 238 12.11 1.67 -2.60
C ASP A 238 11.65 3.11 -2.33
N LEU A 239 11.95 3.65 -1.15
CA LEU A 239 11.55 5.01 -0.76
C LEU A 239 12.75 5.85 -0.36
N ALA A 240 12.64 7.15 -0.63
CA ALA A 240 13.60 8.17 -0.27
C ALA A 240 12.88 9.33 0.43
N LEU A 241 13.43 9.77 1.57
CA LEU A 241 13.02 11.00 2.23
C LEU A 241 13.92 12.13 1.72
N VAL A 242 13.32 13.19 1.20
CA VAL A 242 14.02 14.27 0.51
C VAL A 242 13.58 15.62 1.08
N ASP A 243 14.53 16.50 1.38
CA ASP A 243 14.24 17.88 1.78
C ASP A 243 13.65 18.66 0.59
N ILE A 244 12.51 19.34 0.80
CA ILE A 244 11.79 20.02 -0.28
C ILE A 244 12.56 21.24 -0.78
N ALA A 245 13.20 22.00 0.11
CA ALA A 245 13.86 23.24 -0.26
C ALA A 245 15.14 23.00 -1.07
N THR A 246 15.94 22.03 -0.65
CA THR A 246 17.29 21.78 -1.17
C THR A 246 17.37 20.59 -2.13
N GLY A 247 16.42 19.65 -2.05
CA GLY A 247 16.50 18.37 -2.77
C GLY A 247 17.50 17.38 -2.16
N THR A 248 18.06 17.69 -0.99
CA THR A 248 18.98 16.78 -0.29
C THR A 248 18.25 15.53 0.19
N VAL A 249 18.85 14.36 -0.06
CA VAL A 249 18.35 13.08 0.47
C VAL A 249 18.65 13.02 1.96
N LEU A 250 17.60 12.87 2.76
CA LEU A 250 17.67 12.80 4.22
C LEU A 250 17.74 11.35 4.72
N ALA A 251 17.08 10.42 4.03
CA ALA A 251 17.06 8.99 4.34
C ALA A 251 16.60 8.15 3.14
N GLY A 252 16.87 6.84 3.18
CA GLY A 252 16.40 5.89 2.17
C GLY A 252 17.27 5.79 0.91
N GLY A 253 16.66 5.36 -0.20
CA GLY A 253 17.35 5.07 -1.45
C GLY A 253 17.55 6.28 -2.37
N LYS A 254 17.88 6.01 -3.64
CA LYS A 254 18.04 7.03 -4.67
C LYS A 254 16.65 7.57 -5.09
N PRO A 255 16.35 8.87 -4.94
CA PRO A 255 15.07 9.45 -5.34
C PRO A 255 14.72 9.18 -6.81
N SER A 256 13.43 9.29 -7.15
CA SER A 256 12.98 9.23 -8.55
C SER A 256 13.81 10.14 -9.44
N SER A 257 14.06 9.71 -10.68
CA SER A 257 14.69 10.56 -11.71
C SER A 257 13.90 11.83 -11.98
N GLU A 258 12.61 11.84 -11.67
CA GLU A 258 11.72 13.00 -11.79
C GLU A 258 11.40 13.65 -10.44
N GLY A 259 12.20 13.36 -9.40
CA GLY A 259 12.02 13.94 -8.08
C GLY A 259 12.02 15.47 -8.10
N ALA A 260 12.82 16.09 -8.98
CA ALA A 260 12.86 17.55 -9.14
C ALA A 260 11.49 18.16 -9.45
N MET A 261 10.66 17.47 -10.25
CA MET A 261 9.28 17.90 -10.56
C MET A 261 8.41 17.93 -9.29
N HIS A 262 8.48 16.89 -8.45
CA HIS A 262 7.75 16.84 -7.18
C HIS A 262 8.15 17.99 -6.25
N LEU A 263 9.46 18.22 -6.10
CA LEU A 263 9.98 19.30 -5.26
C LEU A 263 9.54 20.68 -5.79
N ALA A 264 9.58 20.89 -7.10
CA ALA A 264 9.13 22.13 -7.71
C ALA A 264 7.62 22.38 -7.48
N ILE A 265 6.78 21.35 -7.63
CA ILE A 265 5.34 21.44 -7.30
C ILE A 265 5.15 21.78 -5.82
N TYR A 266 5.85 21.11 -4.90
CA TYR A 266 5.73 21.42 -3.47
C TYR A 266 6.19 22.84 -3.11
N ARG A 267 7.19 23.39 -3.81
CA ARG A 267 7.61 24.79 -3.60
C ARG A 267 6.56 25.77 -4.13
N ALA A 268 5.93 25.47 -5.26
CA ALA A 268 4.88 26.30 -5.85
C ALA A 268 3.52 26.19 -5.13
N ARG A 269 3.25 25.04 -4.49
CA ARG A 269 1.98 24.72 -3.81
C ARG A 269 2.22 24.28 -2.36
N PRO A 270 2.26 25.23 -1.41
CA PRO A 270 2.38 24.91 0.02
C PRO A 270 1.22 24.05 0.56
N ASP A 271 0.05 24.11 -0.07
CA ASP A 271 -1.15 23.32 0.25
C ASP A 271 -1.11 21.88 -0.28
N ALA A 272 -0.20 21.57 -1.22
CA ALA A 272 -0.04 20.24 -1.77
C ALA A 272 0.54 19.29 -0.72
N MET A 273 -0.22 18.24 -0.38
CA MET A 273 0.20 17.19 0.56
C MET A 273 0.66 15.92 -0.15
N ALA A 274 0.30 15.73 -1.41
CA ALA A 274 0.75 14.59 -2.21
C ALA A 274 0.90 14.97 -3.68
N VAL A 275 1.82 14.30 -4.36
CA VAL A 275 2.01 14.37 -5.81
C VAL A 275 2.03 12.95 -6.35
N VAL A 276 1.25 12.70 -7.39
CA VAL A 276 1.07 11.40 -8.03
C VAL A 276 1.25 11.59 -9.54
N HIS A 277 2.38 11.14 -10.06
CA HIS A 277 2.66 11.11 -11.49
C HIS A 277 2.38 9.72 -12.07
N THR A 278 1.45 9.63 -13.00
CA THR A 278 1.00 8.40 -13.66
C THR A 278 1.11 8.50 -15.17
N HIS A 279 0.98 7.36 -15.85
CA HIS A 279 1.02 7.24 -17.31
C HIS A 279 -0.31 6.61 -17.80
N PRO A 280 -1.46 7.32 -17.71
CA PRO A 280 -2.76 6.72 -17.97
C PRO A 280 -2.94 6.39 -19.46
N PRO A 281 -3.20 5.12 -19.83
CA PRO A 281 -3.14 4.69 -21.23
C PRO A 281 -4.14 5.39 -22.16
N ARG A 282 -5.38 5.64 -21.71
CA ARG A 282 -6.39 6.29 -22.57
C ARG A 282 -6.10 7.78 -22.68
N LEU A 283 -5.64 8.42 -21.61
CA LEU A 283 -5.24 9.83 -21.68
C LEU A 283 -4.02 10.02 -22.60
N LEU A 284 -3.04 9.12 -22.56
CA LEU A 284 -1.93 9.06 -23.50
C LEU A 284 -2.39 8.90 -24.95
N ALA A 285 -3.26 7.93 -25.21
CA ALA A 285 -3.80 7.72 -26.56
C ALA A 285 -4.58 8.95 -27.05
N LEU A 286 -5.40 9.57 -26.19
CA LEU A 286 -6.13 10.79 -26.53
C LEU A 286 -5.18 11.95 -26.86
N GLY A 287 -4.11 12.13 -26.09
CA GLY A 287 -3.11 13.18 -26.32
C GLY A 287 -2.34 13.04 -27.63
N THR A 288 -2.36 11.87 -28.28
CA THR A 288 -1.82 11.71 -29.65
C THR A 288 -2.81 12.13 -30.75
N LEU A 289 -4.10 12.27 -30.43
CA LEU A 289 -5.17 12.53 -31.38
C LEU A 289 -5.67 13.97 -31.34
N VAL A 290 -5.61 14.61 -30.17
CA VAL A 290 -6.16 15.96 -29.96
C VAL A 290 -5.16 16.87 -29.25
N GLY A 291 -5.23 18.17 -29.56
CA GLY A 291 -4.47 19.20 -28.86
C GLY A 291 -5.06 19.58 -27.50
N PRO A 292 -4.35 20.44 -26.73
CA PRO A 292 -4.78 20.88 -25.40
C PRO A 292 -6.21 21.45 -25.33
N ASP A 293 -6.62 22.21 -26.34
CA ASP A 293 -7.93 22.86 -26.37
C ASP A 293 -9.10 21.87 -26.48
N ASP A 294 -8.87 20.70 -27.09
CA ASP A 294 -9.89 19.68 -27.30
C ASP A 294 -9.75 18.49 -26.34
N MET A 295 -8.66 18.40 -25.59
CA MET A 295 -8.46 17.35 -24.59
C MET A 295 -9.53 17.42 -23.50
N LEU A 296 -10.19 16.27 -23.28
CA LEU A 296 -11.30 16.06 -22.36
C LEU A 296 -12.49 17.00 -22.58
N ARG A 297 -12.69 17.50 -23.80
CA ARG A 297 -13.81 18.38 -24.15
C ARG A 297 -15.02 17.55 -24.56
N LEU A 298 -15.91 17.28 -23.62
CA LEU A 298 -17.12 16.50 -23.81
C LEU A 298 -18.34 17.27 -23.30
N PRO A 299 -19.53 17.15 -23.94
CA PRO A 299 -20.75 17.82 -23.51
C PRO A 299 -21.42 17.07 -22.33
N ILE A 300 -20.65 16.79 -21.27
CA ILE A 300 -21.12 16.16 -20.03
C ILE A 300 -20.61 16.95 -18.82
N TYR A 301 -21.40 17.01 -17.75
CA TYR A 301 -21.10 17.85 -16.57
C TYR A 301 -19.76 17.51 -15.92
N GLU A 302 -19.41 16.23 -15.83
CA GLU A 302 -18.17 15.75 -15.23
C GLU A 302 -16.94 16.29 -15.99
N SER A 303 -17.01 16.35 -17.33
CA SER A 303 -15.95 16.90 -18.17
C SER A 303 -15.73 18.39 -17.90
N GLU A 304 -16.80 19.17 -17.79
CA GLU A 304 -16.72 20.60 -17.49
C GLU A 304 -16.06 20.85 -16.12
N LEU A 305 -16.42 20.07 -15.11
CA LEU A 305 -15.90 20.20 -13.73
C LEU A 305 -14.45 19.71 -13.56
N LEU A 306 -14.04 18.68 -14.29
CA LEU A 306 -12.71 18.10 -14.15
C LEU A 306 -11.69 18.76 -15.08
N ARG A 307 -12.10 19.18 -16.28
CA ARG A 307 -11.20 19.84 -17.23
C ARG A 307 -10.68 21.18 -16.69
N VAL A 308 -11.45 21.90 -15.87
CA VAL A 308 -10.96 23.12 -15.20
C VAL A 308 -9.84 22.85 -14.19
N GLN A 309 -9.66 21.61 -13.74
CA GLN A 309 -8.53 21.23 -12.88
C GLN A 309 -7.28 20.83 -13.67
N LEU A 310 -7.39 20.68 -15.00
CA LEU A 310 -6.30 20.26 -15.88
C LEU A 310 -5.52 21.47 -16.43
N GLY A 311 -4.23 21.48 -16.17
CA GLY A 311 -3.22 22.33 -16.81
C GLY A 311 -2.39 21.54 -17.82
N PHE A 312 -1.56 22.25 -18.58
CA PHE A 312 -0.75 21.68 -19.66
C PHE A 312 0.70 22.15 -19.52
N ALA A 313 1.64 21.22 -19.61
CA ALA A 313 3.06 21.48 -19.66
C ALA A 313 3.61 21.09 -21.05
N PRO A 314 4.41 21.96 -21.70
CA PRO A 314 5.07 21.64 -22.96
C PRO A 314 6.01 20.43 -22.81
N PRO A 315 6.34 19.78 -23.94
CA PRO A 315 7.13 18.56 -23.94
C PRO A 315 8.60 18.85 -23.61
N HIS A 316 9.07 18.28 -22.50
CA HIS A 316 10.46 18.28 -22.07
C HIS A 316 10.90 16.85 -21.75
N ALA A 317 12.22 16.61 -21.74
CA ALA A 317 12.74 15.28 -21.42
C ALA A 317 12.49 14.93 -19.93
N PRO A 318 12.17 13.67 -19.60
CA PRO A 318 12.00 13.25 -18.21
C PRO A 318 13.24 13.51 -17.36
N GLY A 319 13.02 14.00 -16.14
CA GLY A 319 14.07 14.27 -15.16
C GLY A 319 14.88 15.55 -15.38
N THR A 320 14.54 16.38 -16.37
CA THR A 320 15.19 17.68 -16.56
C THR A 320 14.55 18.78 -15.71
N GLN A 321 15.31 19.86 -15.50
CA GLN A 321 14.81 21.02 -14.73
C GLN A 321 13.72 21.77 -15.51
N GLU A 322 13.81 21.82 -16.85
CA GLU A 322 12.81 22.46 -17.69
C GLU A 322 11.44 21.78 -17.56
N LEU A 323 11.40 20.44 -17.46
CA LEU A 323 10.17 19.72 -17.17
C LEU A 323 9.63 20.09 -15.79
N ALA A 324 10.48 20.10 -14.77
CA ALA A 324 10.09 20.42 -13.40
C ALA A 324 9.49 21.83 -13.30
N ASP A 325 10.13 22.82 -13.93
CA ASP A 325 9.69 24.22 -13.92
C ASP A 325 8.37 24.40 -14.68
N ALA A 326 8.25 23.78 -15.86
CA ALA A 326 7.04 23.83 -16.67
C ALA A 326 5.82 23.21 -15.95
N VAL A 327 6.03 22.06 -15.30
CA VAL A 327 4.97 21.38 -14.53
C VAL A 327 4.60 22.18 -13.29
N ALA A 328 5.58 22.72 -12.56
CA ALA A 328 5.31 23.54 -11.38
C ALA A 328 4.53 24.82 -11.72
N ALA A 329 4.86 25.47 -12.85
CA ALA A 329 4.13 26.64 -13.32
C ALA A 329 2.65 26.33 -13.61
N ALA A 330 2.36 25.18 -14.26
CA ALA A 330 0.99 24.74 -14.48
C ALA A 330 0.29 24.34 -13.17
N ALA A 331 0.98 23.61 -12.29
CA ALA A 331 0.47 23.12 -11.02
C ALA A 331 0.17 24.25 -10.00
N ALA A 332 0.71 25.44 -10.20
CA ALA A 332 0.44 26.61 -9.36
C ALA A 332 -1.06 26.97 -9.29
N THR A 333 -1.84 26.64 -10.33
CA THR A 333 -3.29 26.93 -10.38
C THR A 333 -4.15 25.71 -10.71
N ARG A 334 -3.53 24.56 -11.00
CA ARG A 334 -4.20 23.35 -11.49
C ARG A 334 -3.79 22.16 -10.66
N ASP A 335 -4.76 21.32 -10.31
CA ASP A 335 -4.51 20.13 -9.49
C ASP A 335 -4.08 18.92 -10.33
N ALA A 336 -4.25 18.98 -11.65
CA ALA A 336 -3.68 18.04 -12.60
C ALA A 336 -2.91 18.79 -13.69
N VAL A 337 -1.79 18.22 -14.13
CA VAL A 337 -0.97 18.73 -15.23
C VAL A 337 -0.74 17.61 -16.23
N TRP A 338 -1.26 17.80 -17.43
CA TRP A 338 -0.91 16.99 -18.60
C TRP A 338 0.45 17.41 -19.11
N MET A 339 1.39 16.47 -19.17
CA MET A 339 2.71 16.66 -19.76
C MET A 339 2.69 16.09 -21.17
N GLU A 340 2.81 16.96 -22.17
CA GLU A 340 2.67 16.56 -23.57
C GLU A 340 3.68 15.45 -23.93
N ARG A 341 3.18 14.37 -24.55
CA ARG A 341 3.97 13.17 -24.93
C ARG A 341 4.61 12.41 -23.77
N HIS A 342 4.16 12.63 -22.54
CA HIS A 342 4.77 12.05 -21.36
C HIS A 342 3.77 11.37 -20.43
N GLY A 343 2.83 12.12 -19.85
CA GLY A 343 1.91 11.55 -18.85
C GLY A 343 1.17 12.61 -18.04
N LEU A 344 0.68 12.20 -16.88
CA LEU A 344 -0.16 13.04 -16.02
C LEU A 344 0.49 13.20 -14.65
N CYS A 345 0.50 14.41 -14.12
CA CYS A 345 0.90 14.68 -12.75
C CYS A 345 -0.26 15.32 -11.98
N CYS A 346 -0.74 14.66 -10.93
CA CYS A 346 -1.80 15.16 -10.07
C CYS A 346 -1.26 15.54 -8.69
N THR A 347 -1.75 16.64 -8.13
CA THR A 347 -1.47 17.09 -6.77
C THR A 347 -2.76 17.19 -5.97
N GLY A 348 -2.68 17.17 -4.64
CA GLY A 348 -3.85 17.34 -3.81
C GLY A 348 -3.61 17.27 -2.30
N PRO A 349 -4.68 17.38 -1.50
CA PRO A 349 -4.60 17.35 -0.03
C PRO A 349 -4.33 15.96 0.54
N SER A 350 -4.38 14.92 -0.29
CA SER A 350 -3.95 13.57 0.04
C SER A 350 -3.64 12.78 -1.24
N ALA A 351 -2.83 11.73 -1.11
CA ALA A 351 -2.48 10.88 -2.24
C ALA A 351 -3.70 10.13 -2.81
N ALA A 352 -4.70 9.84 -1.95
CA ALA A 352 -5.98 9.30 -2.40
C ALA A 352 -6.76 10.27 -3.30
N ARG A 353 -6.74 11.58 -3.00
CA ARG A 353 -7.41 12.59 -3.83
C ARG A 353 -6.66 12.85 -5.14
N ALA A 354 -5.32 12.93 -5.09
CA ALA A 354 -4.50 13.06 -6.29
C ALA A 354 -4.68 11.86 -7.24
N LEU A 355 -4.67 10.63 -6.71
CA LEU A 355 -4.92 9.43 -7.52
C LEU A 355 -6.35 9.39 -8.07
N ALA A 356 -7.37 9.74 -7.29
CA ALA A 356 -8.74 9.79 -7.77
C ALA A 356 -8.91 10.78 -8.93
N LEU A 357 -8.24 11.93 -8.90
CA LEU A 357 -8.24 12.86 -10.03
C LEU A 357 -7.62 12.24 -11.28
N ALA A 358 -6.53 11.48 -11.14
CA ALA A 358 -5.96 10.73 -12.26
C ALA A 358 -6.91 9.66 -12.82
N GLU A 359 -7.64 8.93 -11.94
CA GLU A 359 -8.65 7.95 -12.33
C GLU A 359 -9.79 8.59 -13.13
N GLU A 360 -10.29 9.74 -12.67
CA GLU A 360 -11.38 10.49 -13.33
C GLU A 360 -10.97 11.02 -14.71
N LEU A 361 -9.76 11.59 -14.84
CA LEU A 361 -9.26 12.11 -16.12
C LEU A 361 -9.01 10.97 -17.13
N GLU A 362 -8.49 9.84 -16.66
CA GLU A 362 -8.34 8.62 -17.47
C GLU A 362 -9.69 8.06 -17.93
N HIS A 363 -10.71 8.09 -17.05
CA HIS A 363 -12.06 7.67 -17.41
C HIS A 363 -12.66 8.55 -18.51
N LEU A 364 -12.59 9.88 -18.34
CA LEU A 364 -13.07 10.84 -19.35
C LEU A 364 -12.33 10.70 -20.67
N ALA A 365 -11.02 10.43 -20.64
CA ALA A 365 -10.26 10.16 -21.86
C ALA A 365 -10.81 8.95 -22.62
N GLY A 366 -11.17 7.89 -21.89
CA GLY A 366 -11.83 6.72 -22.47
C GLY A 366 -13.18 7.03 -23.12
N VAL A 367 -13.98 7.88 -22.49
CA VAL A 367 -15.25 8.35 -23.08
C VAL A 367 -14.99 9.11 -24.38
N GLN A 368 -14.03 10.04 -24.39
CA GLN A 368 -13.72 10.82 -25.59
C GLN A 368 -13.16 9.95 -26.72
N LEU A 369 -12.28 8.99 -26.43
CA LEU A 369 -11.79 8.04 -27.42
C LEU A 369 -12.91 7.19 -28.02
N ALA A 370 -13.88 6.76 -27.20
CA ALA A 370 -15.04 6.02 -27.68
C ALA A 370 -15.90 6.86 -28.64
N VAL A 371 -16.10 8.14 -28.30
CA VAL A 371 -16.82 9.11 -29.16
C VAL A 371 -16.07 9.35 -30.47
N LEU A 372 -14.75 9.56 -30.43
CA LEU A 372 -13.93 9.75 -31.64
C LEU A 372 -13.96 8.50 -32.54
N SER A 373 -13.87 7.31 -31.94
CA SER A 373 -13.95 6.04 -32.67
C SER A 373 -15.31 5.81 -33.33
N ALA A 374 -16.41 6.18 -32.65
CA ALA A 374 -17.75 6.08 -33.23
C ALA A 374 -17.94 7.03 -34.42
N HIS A 375 -17.44 8.27 -34.33
CA HIS A 375 -17.52 9.22 -35.44
C HIS A 375 -16.69 8.81 -36.65
N ALA A 376 -15.54 8.16 -36.47
CA ALA A 376 -14.75 7.63 -37.58
C ALA A 376 -15.57 6.59 -38.38
N LYS A 377 -16.26 5.66 -37.69
CA LYS A 377 -17.09 4.62 -38.31
C LYS A 377 -18.36 5.13 -39.01
N VAL A 378 -18.80 6.35 -38.75
CA VAL A 378 -19.97 6.97 -39.40
C VAL A 378 -19.56 7.73 -40.67
N ARG A 379 -18.26 8.05 -40.81
CA ARG A 379 -17.71 8.77 -41.97
C ARG A 379 -17.19 7.82 -43.06
N ASP A 380 -16.87 6.58 -42.69
CA ASP A 380 -16.62 5.46 -43.61
C ASP A 380 -17.93 4.77 -44.00
#